data_AF-A0A1I4TAC7-F1
#
_entry.id   AF-A0A1I4TAC7-F1
#
_cell.length_a   1.000
_cell.length_b   1.000
_cell.length_c   1.000
_cell.angle_alpha   90.00
_cell.angle_beta   90.00
_cell.angle_gamma   90.00
#
_symmetry.space_group_name_H-M   'P 1'
#
loop_
_entity.id
_entity.type
_entity.pdbx_description
1 polymer ?
#
loop_
_entity_poly.entity_id
_entity_poly.type
_entity_poly.pdbx_seq_one_letter_code
_entity_poly.pdbx_strand_id
1 'polypeptide(L)'
;MKNLLIDRDLTSLLNNPKLQAILAIVPVTLFILGLLSYFGIFFSMFSTIDAQLGHMGNSKSLLSALLGNLIIFIFLVLMSFFTGVISFVYFVVHAVKNPNLIKSDDRLFWIIAIIFGNGLGIFVYWFSQIKRKDPRPIIDLYTDEI
;
A
#
# COMPACT_ATOMS: atom_id res chain seq x y z
N MET A 1 15.36 31.06 -1.14
CA MET A 1 13.95 31.04 -1.63
C MET A 1 13.51 29.70 -2.20
N LYS A 2 14.25 29.07 -3.14
CA LYS A 2 13.84 27.78 -3.74
C LYS A 2 13.66 26.64 -2.72
N ASN A 3 14.57 26.50 -1.75
CA ASN A 3 14.49 25.44 -0.73
C ASN A 3 13.29 25.63 0.21
N LEU A 4 13.04 26.86 0.67
CA LEU A 4 11.88 27.24 1.49
C LEU A 4 10.54 26.88 0.85
N LEU A 5 10.40 27.02 -0.47
CA LEU A 5 9.18 26.67 -1.20
C LEU A 5 9.00 25.15 -1.29
N ILE A 6 10.07 24.40 -1.55
CA ILE A 6 10.05 22.94 -1.62
C ILE A 6 9.71 22.33 -0.26
N ASP A 7 10.27 22.86 0.83
CA ASP A 7 10.02 22.37 2.18
C ASP A 7 8.56 22.61 2.62
N ARG A 8 7.96 23.70 2.15
CA ARG A 8 6.55 24.03 2.40
C ARG A 8 5.62 23.02 1.74
N ASP A 9 5.85 22.77 0.46
CA ASP A 9 5.00 21.88 -0.33
C ASP A 9 5.15 20.44 0.15
N LEU A 10 6.36 20.03 0.54
CA LEU A 10 6.63 18.72 1.12
C LEU A 10 5.95 18.54 2.49
N THR A 11 5.99 19.55 3.36
CA THR A 11 5.31 19.50 4.67
C THR A 11 3.80 19.39 4.51
N SER A 12 3.23 20.16 3.59
CA SER A 12 1.80 20.08 3.23
C SER A 12 1.41 18.68 2.74
N LEU A 13 2.25 18.10 1.87
CA LEU A 13 2.03 16.76 1.33
C LEU A 13 2.17 15.65 2.38
N LEU A 14 3.18 15.75 3.26
CA LEU A 14 3.42 14.77 4.31
C LEU A 14 2.39 14.81 5.44
N ASN A 15 1.73 15.96 5.67
CA ASN A 15 0.66 16.07 6.67
C ASN A 15 -0.75 15.88 6.10
N ASN A 16 -0.91 15.65 4.80
CA ASN A 16 -2.24 15.46 4.21
C ASN A 16 -2.87 14.12 4.65
N PRO A 17 -3.92 14.12 5.49
CA PRO A 17 -4.45 12.91 6.09
C PRO A 17 -5.12 11.98 5.07
N LYS A 18 -5.68 12.54 3.99
CA LYS A 18 -6.31 11.75 2.93
C LYS A 18 -5.26 11.00 2.13
N LEU A 19 -4.17 11.68 1.78
CA LEU A 19 -3.05 11.06 1.06
C LEU A 19 -2.40 9.94 1.88
N GLN A 20 -2.13 10.21 3.16
CA GLN A 20 -1.62 9.21 4.10
C GLN A 20 -2.51 7.95 4.14
N ALA A 21 -3.82 8.14 4.28
CA ALA A 21 -4.75 7.01 4.33
C ALA A 21 -4.80 6.22 3.01
N ILE A 22 -4.86 6.92 1.87
CA ILE A 22 -4.87 6.28 0.54
C ILE A 22 -3.61 5.45 0.35
N LEU A 23 -2.43 6.03 0.61
CA LEU A 23 -1.16 5.33 0.41
C LEU A 23 -0.98 4.16 1.38
N ALA A 24 -1.53 4.22 2.60
CA ALA A 24 -1.46 3.10 3.54
C ALA A 24 -2.40 1.94 3.17
N ILE A 25 -3.60 2.24 2.64
CA ILE A 25 -4.69 1.26 2.49
C ILE A 25 -4.75 0.68 1.08
N VAL A 26 -4.61 1.52 0.05
CA VAL A 26 -4.83 1.11 -1.36
C VAL A 26 -3.87 0.01 -1.80
N PRO A 27 -2.54 0.10 -1.58
CA PRO A 27 -1.63 -0.96 -2.00
C PRO A 27 -1.96 -2.30 -1.34
N VAL A 28 -2.28 -2.29 -0.04
CA VAL A 28 -2.65 -3.50 0.72
C VAL A 28 -3.96 -4.09 0.19
N THR A 29 -4.95 -3.25 -0.10
CA THR A 29 -6.24 -3.69 -0.64
C THR A 29 -6.07 -4.31 -2.04
N LEU A 30 -5.30 -3.66 -2.92
CA LEU A 30 -4.99 -4.18 -4.26
C LEU A 30 -4.24 -5.51 -4.18
N PHE A 31 -3.29 -5.64 -3.24
CA PHE A 31 -2.59 -6.90 -3.00
C PHE A 31 -3.54 -8.02 -2.58
N ILE A 32 -4.45 -7.76 -1.63
CA ILE A 32 -5.46 -8.73 -1.18
C ILE A 32 -6.38 -9.13 -2.33
N LEU A 33 -6.86 -8.16 -3.12
CA LEU A 33 -7.69 -8.43 -4.29
C LEU A 33 -6.92 -9.26 -5.34
N GLY A 34 -5.62 -8.97 -5.53
CA GLY A 34 -4.74 -9.76 -6.40
C GLY A 34 -4.63 -11.21 -5.92
N LEU A 35 -4.48 -11.45 -4.62
CA LEU A 35 -4.48 -12.80 -4.03
C LEU A 35 -5.82 -13.52 -4.25
N LEU A 36 -6.95 -12.83 -4.04
CA LEU A 36 -8.27 -13.40 -4.31
C LEU A 36 -8.45 -13.75 -5.80
N SER A 37 -7.99 -12.88 -6.69
CA SER A 37 -8.01 -13.12 -8.14
C SER A 37 -7.14 -14.32 -8.52
N TYR A 38 -5.98 -14.48 -7.89
CA TYR A 38 -5.13 -15.67 -8.05
C TYR A 38 -5.87 -16.96 -7.71
N PHE A 39 -6.54 -17.03 -6.56
CA PHE A 39 -7.39 -18.19 -6.21
C PHE A 39 -8.57 -18.36 -7.18
N GLY A 40 -9.14 -17.26 -7.67
CA GLY A 40 -10.18 -17.27 -8.69
C GLY A 40 -9.75 -17.94 -10.01
N ILE A 41 -8.48 -17.80 -10.40
CA ILE A 41 -7.93 -18.51 -11.58
C ILE A 41 -8.03 -20.02 -11.37
N PHE A 42 -7.52 -20.55 -10.25
CA PHE A 42 -7.54 -21.99 -9.98
C PHE A 42 -8.97 -22.52 -9.86
N PHE A 43 -9.83 -21.80 -9.14
CA PHE A 43 -11.23 -22.17 -9.03
C PHE A 43 -11.90 -22.26 -10.40
N SER A 44 -11.68 -21.26 -11.27
CA SER A 44 -12.21 -21.25 -12.62
C SER A 44 -11.65 -22.40 -13.46
N MET A 45 -10.36 -22.73 -13.34
CA MET A 45 -9.75 -23.84 -14.08
C MET A 45 -10.30 -25.19 -13.62
N PHE A 46 -10.35 -25.44 -12.30
CA PHE A 46 -10.88 -26.71 -11.77
C PHE A 46 -12.36 -26.91 -12.10
N SER A 47 -13.19 -25.86 -11.98
CA SER A 47 -14.59 -25.94 -12.38
C SER A 47 -14.77 -26.26 -13.87
N THR A 48 -13.85 -25.79 -14.71
CA THR A 48 -13.89 -26.03 -16.16
C THR A 48 -13.48 -27.46 -16.49
N ILE A 49 -12.46 -27.99 -15.81
CA ILE A 49 -12.02 -29.38 -15.94
C ILE A 49 -13.15 -30.34 -15.51
N ASP A 50 -13.78 -30.07 -14.37
CA ASP A 50 -14.89 -30.87 -13.86
C ASP A 50 -16.08 -30.89 -14.85
N ALA A 51 -16.43 -29.73 -15.42
CA ALA A 51 -17.44 -29.64 -16.46
C ALA A 51 -17.09 -30.46 -17.71
N GLN A 52 -15.82 -30.45 -18.13
CA GLN A 52 -15.34 -31.22 -19.29
C GLN A 52 -15.34 -32.74 -19.05
N LEU A 53 -15.24 -33.19 -17.79
CA LEU A 53 -15.37 -34.59 -17.39
C LEU A 53 -16.83 -35.07 -17.34
N GLY A 54 -17.77 -34.28 -17.86
CA GLY A 54 -19.17 -34.65 -18.04
C GLY A 54 -20.06 -34.40 -16.82
N HIS A 55 -19.55 -33.69 -15.80
CA HIS A 55 -20.29 -33.42 -14.57
C HIS A 55 -21.15 -32.15 -14.67
N MET A 56 -20.90 -31.26 -15.66
CA MET A 56 -21.72 -30.07 -15.94
C MET A 56 -21.81 -29.77 -17.44
N GLY A 57 -23.03 -29.60 -17.96
CA GLY A 57 -23.34 -29.50 -19.41
C GLY A 57 -22.97 -28.20 -20.13
N ASN A 58 -21.99 -27.42 -19.65
CA ASN A 58 -21.52 -26.22 -20.34
C ASN A 58 -20.00 -26.06 -20.23
N SER A 59 -19.27 -26.43 -21.28
CA SER A 59 -17.81 -26.35 -21.29
C SER A 59 -17.35 -25.02 -21.90
N LYS A 60 -17.09 -24.01 -21.06
CA LYS A 60 -16.17 -22.94 -21.45
C LYS A 60 -14.82 -23.56 -21.82
N SER A 61 -14.10 -22.96 -22.78
CA SER A 61 -12.75 -23.46 -23.08
C SER A 61 -11.82 -23.18 -21.89
N LEU A 62 -10.89 -24.09 -21.62
CA LEU A 62 -9.90 -23.95 -20.55
C LEU A 62 -9.07 -22.66 -20.72
N LEU A 63 -8.81 -22.27 -21.98
CA LEU A 63 -8.15 -21.00 -22.32
C LEU A 63 -8.96 -19.79 -21.87
N SER A 64 -10.29 -19.79 -22.09
CA SER A 64 -11.16 -18.68 -21.67
C SER A 64 -11.26 -18.55 -20.14
N ALA A 65 -11.27 -19.69 -19.43
CA ALA A 65 -11.28 -19.74 -17.97
C ALA A 65 -9.98 -19.16 -17.37
N LEU A 66 -8.84 -19.45 -18.00
CA LEU A 66 -7.55 -18.89 -17.60
C LEU A 66 -7.46 -17.39 -17.92
N LEU A 67 -7.70 -17.00 -19.17
CA LEU A 67 -7.46 -15.63 -19.63
C LEU A 67 -8.35 -14.59 -18.93
N GLY A 68 -9.60 -14.94 -18.63
CA GLY A 68 -10.55 -14.01 -17.99
C GLY A 68 -10.06 -13.50 -16.63
N ASN A 69 -9.56 -14.41 -15.78
CA ASN A 69 -9.06 -14.06 -14.45
C ASN A 69 -7.59 -13.63 -14.47
N LEU A 70 -6.80 -14.10 -15.45
CA LEU A 70 -5.38 -13.73 -15.58
C LEU A 70 -5.18 -12.25 -15.87
N ILE A 71 -6.01 -11.65 -16.73
CA ILE A 71 -5.91 -10.21 -17.05
C ILE A 71 -6.17 -9.35 -15.81
N ILE A 72 -7.21 -9.69 -15.04
CA ILE A 72 -7.57 -9.00 -13.81
C ILE A 72 -6.44 -9.15 -12.78
N PHE A 73 -5.91 -10.36 -12.62
CA PHE A 73 -4.78 -10.63 -11.74
C PHE A 73 -3.56 -9.78 -12.08
N ILE A 74 -3.15 -9.77 -13.36
CA ILE A 74 -2.00 -8.98 -13.82
C ILE A 74 -2.22 -7.50 -13.54
N PHE A 75 -3.41 -6.97 -13.86
CA PHE A 75 -3.74 -5.58 -13.60
C PHE A 75 -3.64 -5.22 -12.12
N LEU A 76 -4.23 -6.04 -11.23
CA LEU A 76 -4.22 -5.83 -9.79
C LEU A 76 -2.80 -5.87 -9.22
N VAL A 77 -1.98 -6.84 -9.65
CA VAL A 77 -0.59 -6.98 -9.18
C VAL A 77 0.26 -5.79 -9.64
N LEU A 78 0.14 -5.36 -10.89
CA LEU A 78 0.86 -4.19 -11.40
C LEU A 78 0.46 -2.92 -10.65
N MET A 79 -0.85 -2.68 -10.46
CA MET A 79 -1.33 -1.52 -9.72
C MET A 79 -0.88 -1.57 -8.25
N SER A 80 -0.93 -2.74 -7.62
CA SER A 80 -0.43 -2.95 -6.26
C SER A 80 1.06 -2.66 -6.16
N PHE A 81 1.86 -3.05 -7.15
CA PHE A 81 3.30 -2.80 -7.18
C PHE A 81 3.61 -1.30 -7.26
N PHE A 82 3.04 -0.59 -8.25
CA PHE A 82 3.32 0.84 -8.43
C PHE A 82 2.82 1.68 -7.24
N THR A 83 1.61 1.43 -6.77
CA THR A 83 1.08 2.11 -5.58
C THR A 83 1.87 1.75 -4.32
N GLY A 84 2.37 0.51 -4.22
CA GLY A 84 3.25 0.05 -3.15
C GLY A 84 4.59 0.78 -3.11
N VAL A 85 5.25 0.98 -4.26
CA VAL A 85 6.51 1.74 -4.34
C VAL A 85 6.30 3.20 -3.94
N ILE A 86 5.24 3.86 -4.44
CA ILE A 86 4.92 5.25 -4.08
C ILE A 86 4.65 5.36 -2.58
N SER A 87 3.87 4.43 -2.03
CA SER A 87 3.58 4.36 -0.60
C SER A 87 4.84 4.15 0.23
N PHE A 88 5.70 3.23 -0.18
CA PHE A 88 6.96 2.94 0.49
C PHE A 88 7.84 4.19 0.60
N VAL A 89 8.08 4.87 -0.52
CA VAL A 89 8.89 6.11 -0.52
C VAL A 89 8.25 7.17 0.38
N TYR A 90 6.93 7.37 0.28
CA TYR A 90 6.20 8.32 1.10
C TYR A 90 6.38 8.06 2.60
N PHE A 91 6.18 6.83 3.05
CA PHE A 91 6.22 6.48 4.47
C PHE A 91 7.64 6.41 5.03
N VAL A 92 8.65 6.06 4.23
CA VAL A 92 10.05 6.21 4.63
C VAL A 92 10.39 7.68 4.87
N VAL A 93 10.03 8.57 3.93
CA VAL A 93 10.27 10.02 4.09
C VAL A 93 9.51 10.57 5.31
N HIS A 94 8.25 10.15 5.49
CA HIS A 94 7.48 10.55 6.66
C HIS A 94 8.12 10.07 7.96
N ALA A 95 8.62 8.82 8.04
CA ALA A 95 9.26 8.30 9.24
C ALA A 95 10.58 9.02 9.55
N VAL A 96 11.38 9.33 8.53
CA VAL A 96 12.64 10.09 8.68
C VAL A 96 12.38 11.50 9.23
N LYS A 97 11.34 12.17 8.72
CA LYS A 97 11.01 13.56 9.07
C LYS A 97 10.06 13.69 10.28
N ASN A 98 9.63 12.60 10.92
CA ASN A 98 8.68 12.65 12.02
C ASN A 98 9.38 13.10 13.33
N PRO A 99 9.14 14.33 13.84
CA PRO A 99 9.80 14.83 15.03
C PRO A 99 9.47 14.02 16.29
N ASN A 100 8.28 13.41 16.34
CA ASN A 100 7.91 12.56 17.47
C ASN A 100 8.77 11.29 17.58
N LEU A 101 9.31 10.80 16.46
CA LEU A 101 10.22 9.65 16.44
C LEU A 101 11.67 10.05 16.70
N ILE A 102 12.02 11.32 16.43
CA ILE A 102 13.32 11.88 16.76
C ILE A 102 13.44 12.07 18.27
N LYS A 103 12.39 12.59 18.91
CA LYS A 103 12.38 12.80 20.37
C LYS A 103 12.37 11.52 21.19
N SER A 104 11.79 10.44 20.67
CA SER A 104 11.67 9.16 21.39
C SER A 104 12.73 8.14 21.00
N ASP A 105 13.69 8.49 20.12
CA ASP A 105 14.70 7.58 19.55
C ASP A 105 14.16 6.33 18.81
N ASP A 106 12.84 6.25 18.57
CA ASP A 106 12.20 5.10 17.90
C ASP A 106 12.28 5.14 16.37
N ARG A 107 12.89 6.19 15.79
CA ARG A 107 12.93 6.41 14.35
C ARG A 107 13.50 5.22 13.58
N LEU A 108 14.62 4.67 14.05
CA LEU A 108 15.28 3.55 13.37
C LEU A 108 14.38 2.31 13.37
N PHE A 109 13.71 2.04 14.50
CA PHE A 109 12.77 0.91 14.62
C PHE A 109 11.65 1.00 13.58
N TRP A 110 11.03 2.18 13.41
CA TRP A 110 9.94 2.35 12.46
C TRP A 110 10.39 2.29 11.00
N ILE A 111 11.57 2.81 10.67
CA ILE A 111 12.14 2.69 9.33
C ILE A 111 12.40 1.21 9.00
N ILE A 112 12.98 0.46 9.93
CA ILE A 112 13.20 -0.99 9.78
C ILE A 112 11.85 -1.72 9.63
N ALA A 113 10.85 -1.37 10.45
CA ALA A 113 9.52 -1.96 10.37
C ALA A 113 8.83 -1.70 9.01
N ILE A 114 9.03 -0.52 8.41
CA ILE A 114 8.53 -0.21 7.06
C ILE A 114 9.27 -0.99 5.98
N ILE A 115 10.61 -1.06 6.05
CA ILE A 115 11.44 -1.76 5.06
C ILE A 115 11.16 -3.26 5.02
N PHE A 116 11.13 -3.90 6.20
CA PHE A 116 10.91 -5.35 6.27
C PHE A 116 9.42 -5.70 6.26
N GLY A 117 8.58 -4.90 6.91
CA GLY A 117 7.14 -5.14 6.98
C GLY A 117 6.36 -4.74 5.72
N ASN A 118 6.96 -3.94 4.81
CA ASN A 118 6.36 -3.49 3.55
C ASN A 118 4.92 -3.00 3.75
N GLY A 119 3.94 -3.53 3.01
CA GLY A 119 2.55 -3.10 3.08
C GLY A 119 1.95 -3.17 4.49
N LEU A 120 2.28 -4.20 5.28
CA LEU A 120 1.82 -4.32 6.66
C LEU A 120 2.55 -3.34 7.58
N GLY A 121 3.87 -3.23 7.46
CA GLY A 121 4.69 -2.30 8.25
C GLY A 121 4.25 -0.84 8.04
N ILE A 122 3.98 -0.47 6.79
CA ILE A 122 3.42 0.81 6.39
C ILE A 122 2.05 1.04 7.02
N PHE A 123 1.13 0.08 6.93
CA PHE A 123 -0.21 0.21 7.50
C PHE A 123 -0.18 0.39 9.02
N VAL A 124 0.63 -0.41 9.72
CA VAL A 124 0.79 -0.32 11.18
C VAL A 124 1.44 1.01 11.57
N TYR A 125 2.45 1.47 10.84
CA TYR A 125 3.07 2.77 11.05
C TYR A 125 2.06 3.91 10.90
N TRP A 126 1.30 3.93 9.80
CA TRP A 126 0.25 4.92 9.57
C TRP A 126 -0.80 4.90 10.69
N PHE A 127 -1.26 3.72 11.09
CA PHE A 127 -2.28 3.62 12.12
C PHE A 127 -1.77 4.09 13.50
N SER A 128 -0.59 3.64 13.90
CA SER A 128 -0.05 3.88 15.25
C SER A 128 0.63 5.24 15.42
N GLN A 129 1.47 5.66 14.47
CA GLN A 129 2.29 6.86 14.59
C GLN A 129 1.66 8.09 13.94
N ILE A 130 0.70 7.89 13.02
CA ILE A 130 0.06 9.00 12.31
C ILE A 130 -1.39 9.17 12.75
N LYS A 131 -2.23 8.16 12.53
CA LYS A 131 -3.68 8.30 12.74
C LYS A 131 -4.03 8.53 14.20
N ARG A 132 -3.39 7.79 15.12
CA ARG A 132 -3.67 7.84 16.57
C ARG A 132 -3.00 8.99 17.33
N LYS A 133 -2.02 9.68 16.72
CA LYS A 133 -1.30 10.78 17.38
C LYS A 133 -2.01 12.13 17.17
N ASP A 134 -1.98 12.91 18.24
CA ASP A 134 -2.55 14.26 18.39
C ASP A 134 -1.58 15.06 19.30
N PRO A 135 -1.22 16.34 19.03
CA PRO A 135 -1.75 17.25 18.01
C PRO A 135 -1.29 16.96 16.57
N ARG A 136 -2.13 17.33 15.60
CA ARG A 136 -1.76 17.45 14.17
C ARG A 136 -1.55 18.93 13.82
N PRO A 137 -0.61 19.29 12.92
CA PRO A 137 0.23 18.43 12.06
C PRO A 137 1.36 17.72 12.83
N ILE A 138 1.77 16.56 12.31
CA ILE A 138 2.78 15.70 12.97
C ILE A 138 4.19 16.16 12.59
N ILE A 139 4.37 16.61 11.36
CA ILE A 139 5.62 17.15 10.86
C ILE A 139 5.44 18.67 10.78
N ASP A 140 6.13 19.40 11.64
CA ASP A 140 6.27 20.84 11.48
C ASP A 140 7.75 21.13 11.28
N LEU A 141 8.14 21.39 10.03
CA LEU A 141 9.52 21.72 9.67
C LEU A 141 9.85 23.21 9.95
N TYR A 142 8.89 23.98 10.48
CA TYR A 142 9.04 25.40 10.76
C TYR A 142 9.22 25.73 12.23
N THR A 143 9.13 24.73 13.12
CA THR A 143 9.35 24.91 14.56
C THR A 143 10.81 24.81 15.01
N ASP A 144 11.77 24.91 14.09
CA ASP A 144 13.20 25.13 14.41
C ASP A 144 13.48 26.59 14.88
N GLU A 145 12.51 27.24 15.51
CA GLU A 145 12.70 28.49 16.27
C GLU A 145 12.34 28.25 17.73
N ILE A 146 13.26 27.62 18.50
CA ILE A 146 13.76 28.10 19.81
C ILE A 146 15.22 27.64 19.95
#